data_AF-A0A7V5BE60-F1
#
_entry.id   AF-A0A7V5BE60-F1
#
_cell.length_a   1.000
_cell.length_b   1.000
_cell.length_c   1.000
_cell.angle_alpha   90.00
_cell.angle_beta   90.00
_cell.angle_gamma   90.00
#
_symmetry.space_group_name_H-M   'P 1'
#
loop_
_entity.id
_entity.type
_entity.pdbx_description
1 polymer ?
#
loop_
_entity_poly.entity_id
_entity_poly.type
_entity_poly.pdbx_seq_one_letter_code
_entity_poly.pdbx_strand_id
1 'polypeptide(L)'
;MDYTISSVHQDGQTADVTITNKGSLRGPLILFAKKYGQVQDSLVAEGFEGSKTFSFPKLKDGLYDDFEIDPHLKTIDLYPQNNYSPRRPVALKFVGSSEQKDRNLLFISPIYAWNAYDKNMLGIGLYNAGFYTKKLYASVIPMYSFGAKTIVGQGEIRYPFFPQGLFHQIIPQISARRFAYFNNTKDGYSEVYNRIVPAIEFHLRKKNPARNQSRIITLSHELVQSETPFYTNTGEFKYLDKVLHQYSLLQFKAHQKNGIRQQQSWLSLEYSQYGDTPKKYLKLSGFQSFSFNYKAHKSIKIGLHGGYFLMNDARYSTSFNNGLVLGSLAASGTGRDDYRFAQVYMGRNERNVWAQQIYSGDAGMKTPTLDGPFGHSNDWMIGINLLADLPTNGFFFHVSPYFDAAIFAAPESTHSTQLAKMYSAGIQIRGGDVLKINFPVFNSKELNLYLKQRSSGNYLGRITFSINMDKLRPRTIFELDAP
;
A
#
# COMPACT_ATOMS: atom_id res chain seq x y z
N MET A 1 -6.33 5.35 -26.70
CA MET A 1 -6.62 4.33 -27.75
C MET A 1 -6.12 2.98 -27.24
N ASP A 2 -6.66 1.87 -27.74
CA ASP A 2 -6.15 0.50 -27.48
C ASP A 2 -6.31 -0.27 -28.80
N TYR A 3 -5.41 -0.01 -29.75
CA TYR A 3 -5.38 -0.75 -31.00
C TYR A 3 -4.63 -2.07 -30.80
N THR A 4 -5.07 -3.12 -31.48
CA THR A 4 -4.35 -4.40 -31.46
C THR A 4 -4.42 -5.05 -32.83
N ILE A 5 -3.35 -5.71 -33.26
CA ILE A 5 -3.39 -6.54 -34.46
C ILE A 5 -4.11 -7.83 -34.10
N SER A 6 -5.29 -8.05 -34.66
CA SER A 6 -6.17 -9.19 -34.34
C SER A 6 -5.90 -10.40 -35.24
N SER A 7 -5.61 -10.17 -36.52
CA SER A 7 -5.23 -11.22 -37.47
C SER A 7 -4.35 -10.67 -38.59
N VAL A 8 -3.52 -11.56 -39.13
CA VAL A 8 -2.74 -11.31 -40.34
C VAL A 8 -2.96 -12.50 -41.27
N HIS A 9 -3.51 -12.25 -42.45
CA HIS A 9 -3.61 -13.23 -43.53
C HIS A 9 -2.72 -12.75 -44.66
N GLN A 10 -1.74 -13.56 -45.07
CA GLN A 10 -0.95 -13.28 -46.26
C GLN A 10 -1.30 -14.32 -47.31
N ASP A 11 -1.86 -13.87 -48.42
CA ASP A 11 -2.05 -14.71 -49.60
C ASP A 11 -0.94 -14.43 -50.64
N GLY A 12 -1.01 -15.09 -51.79
CA GLY A 12 0.01 -14.96 -52.84
C GLY A 12 0.07 -13.57 -53.49
N GLN A 13 -0.82 -12.63 -53.14
CA GLN A 13 -0.98 -11.30 -53.74
C GLN A 13 -0.95 -10.14 -52.72
N THR A 14 -1.56 -10.31 -51.54
CA THR A 14 -1.65 -9.27 -50.50
C THR A 14 -1.38 -9.82 -49.10
N ALA A 15 -1.00 -8.91 -48.20
CA ALA A 15 -0.96 -9.15 -46.77
C ALA A 15 -2.04 -8.30 -46.08
N ASP A 16 -3.11 -8.96 -45.64
CA ASP A 16 -4.26 -8.36 -44.99
C ASP A 16 -4.09 -8.40 -43.47
N VAL A 17 -4.02 -7.21 -42.87
CA VAL A 17 -3.81 -7.00 -41.44
C VAL A 17 -5.08 -6.42 -40.84
N THR A 18 -5.78 -7.21 -40.03
CA THR A 18 -6.94 -6.73 -39.27
C THR A 18 -6.47 -6.12 -37.97
N ILE A 19 -6.88 -4.88 -37.74
CA ILE A 19 -6.62 -4.14 -36.51
C ILE A 19 -7.96 -3.85 -35.83
N THR A 20 -8.01 -4.05 -34.52
CA THR A 20 -9.19 -3.79 -33.69
C THR A 20 -8.90 -2.69 -32.68
N ASN A 21 -9.73 -1.64 -32.62
CA ASN A 21 -9.72 -0.66 -31.54
C ASN A 21 -10.62 -1.15 -30.39
N LYS A 22 -10.01 -1.51 -29.26
CA LYS A 22 -10.69 -1.85 -28.02
C LYS A 22 -10.91 -0.64 -27.12
N GLY A 23 -10.33 0.50 -27.47
CA GLY A 23 -10.45 1.76 -26.74
C GLY A 23 -11.60 2.63 -27.26
N SER A 24 -11.96 3.63 -26.47
CA SER A 24 -13.00 4.61 -26.80
C SER A 24 -12.52 5.78 -27.65
N LEU A 25 -11.20 5.94 -27.78
CA LEU A 25 -10.60 7.07 -28.49
C LEU A 25 -10.22 6.63 -29.91
N ARG A 26 -10.73 7.38 -30.90
CA ARG A 26 -10.39 7.26 -32.32
C ARG A 26 -9.14 8.09 -32.62
N GLY A 27 -7.98 7.60 -32.20
CA GLY A 27 -6.69 8.23 -32.49
C GLY A 27 -6.10 7.73 -33.81
N PRO A 28 -5.35 8.56 -34.57
CA PRO A 28 -4.65 8.08 -35.75
C PRO A 28 -3.62 7.01 -35.36
N LEU A 29 -3.36 6.07 -36.26
CA LEU A 29 -2.36 5.03 -36.05
C LEU A 29 -1.41 4.92 -37.25
N ILE A 30 -0.19 4.49 -36.98
CA ILE A 30 0.83 4.19 -37.98
C ILE A 30 1.08 2.69 -37.91
N LEU A 31 1.02 2.00 -39.04
CA LEU A 31 1.24 0.56 -39.17
C LEU A 31 2.46 0.31 -40.05
N PHE A 32 3.46 -0.41 -39.54
CA PHE A 32 4.64 -0.82 -40.30
C PHE A 32 4.55 -2.30 -40.63
N ALA A 33 4.88 -2.64 -41.87
CA ALA A 33 5.09 -4.00 -42.33
C ALA A 33 6.60 -4.23 -42.56
N LYS A 34 7.15 -5.28 -41.96
CA LYS A 34 8.60 -5.50 -41.91
C LYS A 34 9.00 -6.87 -42.43
N LYS A 35 10.23 -6.95 -42.95
CA LYS A 35 10.92 -8.18 -43.33
C LYS A 35 12.37 -8.09 -42.85
N TYR A 36 12.89 -9.16 -42.25
CA TYR A 36 14.24 -9.19 -41.66
C TYR A 36 14.54 -8.01 -40.71
N GLY A 37 13.52 -7.54 -39.98
CA GLY A 37 13.62 -6.41 -39.05
C GLY A 37 13.63 -5.02 -39.70
N GLN A 38 13.66 -4.92 -41.02
CA GLN A 38 13.61 -3.66 -41.76
C GLN A 38 12.18 -3.33 -42.19
N VAL A 39 11.83 -2.04 -42.12
CA VAL A 39 10.54 -1.53 -42.61
C VAL A 39 10.52 -1.60 -44.12
N GLN A 40 9.58 -2.37 -44.66
CA GLN A 40 9.39 -2.54 -46.10
C GLN A 40 8.25 -1.65 -46.60
N ASP A 41 7.20 -1.49 -45.79
CA ASP A 41 6.06 -0.65 -46.09
C ASP A 41 5.46 -0.04 -44.82
N SER A 42 4.73 1.07 -44.98
CA SER A 42 4.05 1.76 -43.88
C SER A 42 2.76 2.44 -44.32
N LEU A 43 1.78 2.45 -43.43
CA LEU A 43 0.50 3.11 -43.65
C LEU A 43 0.15 3.97 -42.44
N VAL A 44 -0.40 5.16 -42.70
CA VAL A 44 -1.05 6.01 -41.71
C VAL A 44 -2.57 5.91 -41.91
N ALA A 45 -3.29 5.59 -40.86
CA ALA A 45 -4.75 5.54 -40.88
C ALA A 45 -5.35 6.53 -39.89
N GLU A 46 -6.46 7.15 -40.30
CA GLU A 46 -7.35 7.82 -39.35
C GLU A 46 -7.91 6.83 -38.33
N GLY A 47 -8.21 7.35 -37.14
CA GLY A 47 -8.74 6.53 -36.06
C GLY A 47 -10.14 6.00 -36.37
N PHE A 48 -10.35 4.70 -36.14
CA PHE A 48 -11.63 4.01 -36.33
C PHE A 48 -12.10 3.31 -35.04
N GLU A 49 -13.37 2.92 -35.03
CA GLU A 49 -13.99 2.03 -34.04
C GLU A 49 -14.12 0.60 -34.58
N GLY A 50 -14.12 -0.38 -33.67
CA GLY A 50 -14.26 -1.77 -34.05
C GLY A 50 -13.03 -2.29 -34.79
N SER A 51 -13.25 -3.09 -35.83
CA SER A 51 -12.18 -3.72 -36.62
C SER A 51 -12.10 -3.11 -38.02
N LYS A 52 -10.88 -2.90 -38.51
CA LYS A 52 -10.59 -2.50 -39.89
C LYS A 52 -9.42 -3.31 -40.43
N THR A 53 -9.52 -3.73 -41.69
CA THR A 53 -8.46 -4.46 -42.38
C THR A 53 -7.67 -3.50 -43.27
N PHE A 54 -6.35 -3.63 -43.25
CA PHE A 54 -5.42 -2.90 -44.09
C PHE A 54 -4.62 -3.90 -44.93
N SER A 55 -4.54 -3.66 -46.23
CA SER A 55 -3.87 -4.57 -47.16
C SER A 55 -2.54 -3.97 -47.61
N PHE A 56 -1.48 -4.76 -47.52
CA PHE A 56 -0.17 -4.44 -48.05
C PHE A 56 0.09 -5.21 -49.35
N PRO A 57 0.78 -4.61 -50.33
CA PRO A 57 1.19 -5.32 -51.53
C PRO A 57 2.21 -6.42 -51.19
N LYS A 58 2.21 -7.48 -51.99
CA LYS A 58 3.23 -8.54 -51.91
C LYS A 58 4.65 -7.99 -52.05
N LEU A 59 5.58 -8.50 -51.23
CA LEU A 59 7.01 -8.26 -51.42
C LEU A 59 7.57 -9.13 -52.55
N LYS A 60 8.50 -8.58 -53.34
CA LYS A 60 9.24 -9.35 -54.35
C LYS A 60 9.95 -10.56 -53.72
N ASP A 61 10.46 -10.38 -52.51
CA ASP A 61 11.25 -11.37 -51.78
C ASP A 61 10.43 -12.15 -50.72
N GLY A 62 9.16 -12.47 -50.98
CA GLY A 62 8.35 -13.37 -50.14
C GLY A 62 7.33 -12.68 -49.23
N LEU A 63 7.11 -13.22 -48.02
CA LEU A 63 6.12 -12.70 -47.06
C LEU A 63 6.73 -11.71 -46.07
N TYR A 64 5.89 -10.89 -45.43
CA TYR A 64 6.27 -10.07 -44.29
C TYR A 64 6.41 -10.94 -43.04
N ASP A 65 7.40 -10.65 -42.21
CA ASP A 65 7.68 -11.42 -40.99
C ASP A 65 7.07 -10.77 -39.74
N ASP A 66 6.80 -9.46 -39.80
CA ASP A 66 6.42 -8.68 -38.62
C ASP A 66 5.57 -7.46 -38.99
N PHE A 67 4.53 -7.21 -38.19
CA PHE A 67 3.69 -6.02 -38.27
C PHE A 67 3.69 -5.30 -36.92
N GLU A 68 3.88 -3.99 -36.94
CA GLU A 68 3.95 -3.15 -35.72
C GLU A 68 3.08 -1.89 -35.83
N ILE A 69 2.23 -1.66 -34.83
CA ILE A 69 1.51 -0.40 -34.65
C ILE A 69 2.32 0.58 -33.80
N ASP A 70 2.39 1.82 -34.27
CA ASP A 70 3.04 2.98 -33.63
C ASP A 70 4.48 2.68 -33.15
N PRO A 71 5.41 2.34 -34.06
CA PRO A 71 6.78 1.97 -33.72
C PRO A 71 7.51 3.06 -32.91
N HIS A 72 7.21 4.32 -33.18
CA HIS A 72 7.85 5.47 -32.57
C HIS A 72 7.17 5.98 -31.28
N LEU A 73 6.13 5.31 -30.77
CA LEU A 73 5.39 5.73 -29.58
C LEU A 73 4.88 7.18 -29.66
N LYS A 74 4.47 7.60 -30.86
CA LYS A 74 3.94 8.95 -31.09
C LYS A 74 2.46 9.03 -30.74
N THR A 75 1.80 7.90 -30.57
CA THR A 75 0.40 7.81 -30.22
C THR A 75 0.22 7.55 -28.72
N ILE A 76 -1.01 7.75 -28.24
CA ILE A 76 -1.40 7.55 -26.84
C ILE A 76 -2.07 6.19 -26.64
N ASP A 77 -1.50 5.16 -27.26
CA ASP A 77 -1.96 3.78 -27.07
C ASP A 77 -1.67 3.31 -25.64
N LEU A 78 -2.69 2.74 -25.00
CA LEU A 78 -2.61 2.28 -23.62
C LEU A 78 -1.75 1.03 -23.47
N TYR A 79 -1.68 0.14 -24.47
CA TYR A 79 -1.03 -1.16 -24.31
C TYR A 79 -0.08 -1.50 -25.46
N PRO A 80 1.05 -0.79 -25.61
CA PRO A 80 1.95 -0.99 -26.75
C PRO A 80 2.41 -2.45 -26.98
N GLN A 81 2.37 -3.32 -25.97
CA GLN A 81 2.76 -4.72 -26.09
C GLN A 81 1.80 -5.57 -26.93
N ASN A 82 0.58 -5.11 -27.22
CA ASN A 82 -0.39 -5.79 -28.09
C ASN A 82 -0.38 -5.29 -29.54
N ASN A 83 0.59 -4.42 -29.89
CA ASN A 83 0.74 -3.80 -31.20
C ASN A 83 1.56 -4.63 -32.20
N TYR A 84 1.87 -5.88 -31.89
CA TYR A 84 2.78 -6.73 -32.67
C TYR A 84 2.10 -7.99 -33.19
N SER A 85 2.39 -8.34 -34.44
CA SER A 85 2.09 -9.65 -35.01
C SER A 85 3.33 -10.18 -35.75
N PRO A 86 3.90 -11.34 -35.36
CA PRO A 86 3.41 -12.23 -34.31
C PRO A 86 3.57 -11.64 -32.90
N ARG A 87 2.74 -12.10 -31.96
CA ARG A 87 2.84 -11.69 -30.55
C ARG A 87 4.20 -12.05 -29.99
N ARG A 88 4.79 -11.10 -29.28
CA ARG A 88 6.13 -11.22 -28.74
C ARG A 88 6.11 -12.08 -27.46
N PRO A 89 7.04 -13.03 -27.32
CA PRO A 89 7.07 -13.94 -26.17
C PRO A 89 7.39 -13.19 -24.87
N VAL A 90 6.99 -13.79 -23.74
CA VAL A 90 7.43 -13.32 -22.42
C VAL A 90 8.92 -13.59 -22.28
N ALA A 91 9.69 -12.57 -21.92
CA ALA A 91 11.13 -12.69 -21.69
C ALA A 91 11.45 -12.50 -20.21
N LEU A 92 12.23 -13.44 -19.65
CA LEU A 92 12.76 -13.34 -18.29
C LEU A 92 14.03 -12.48 -18.30
N LYS A 93 14.10 -11.47 -17.44
CA LYS A 93 15.28 -10.61 -17.30
C LYS A 93 15.65 -10.39 -15.85
N PHE A 94 16.95 -10.19 -15.58
CA PHE A 94 17.40 -9.79 -14.26
C PHE A 94 17.08 -8.32 -13.97
N VAL A 95 16.91 -7.97 -12.69
CA VAL A 95 16.71 -6.57 -12.25
C VAL A 95 17.79 -5.63 -12.79
N GLY A 96 17.40 -4.39 -13.12
CA GLY A 96 18.29 -3.39 -13.72
C GLY A 96 18.36 -3.43 -15.25
N SER A 97 17.75 -4.44 -15.89
CA SER A 97 17.61 -4.47 -17.34
C SER A 97 16.65 -3.38 -17.83
N SER A 98 16.95 -2.76 -18.98
CA SER A 98 16.04 -1.81 -19.62
C SER A 98 14.74 -2.49 -20.04
N GLU A 99 13.64 -1.79 -19.80
CA GLU A 99 12.33 -2.21 -20.29
C GLU A 99 12.29 -2.11 -21.81
N GLN A 100 11.63 -3.08 -22.45
CA GLN A 100 11.49 -3.15 -23.90
C GLN A 100 10.02 -3.04 -24.25
N LYS A 101 9.70 -2.11 -25.15
CA LYS A 101 8.33 -1.87 -25.64
C LYS A 101 7.74 -3.11 -26.31
N ASP A 102 8.56 -3.82 -27.07
CA ASP A 102 8.17 -4.95 -27.90
C ASP A 102 8.10 -6.27 -27.13
N ARG A 103 8.34 -6.31 -25.82
CA ARG A 103 8.35 -7.58 -25.07
C ARG A 103 7.61 -7.48 -23.75
N ASN A 104 6.90 -8.56 -23.43
CA ASN A 104 6.37 -8.74 -22.07
C ASN A 104 7.51 -9.21 -21.17
N LEU A 105 8.07 -8.31 -20.36
CA LEU A 105 9.17 -8.65 -19.46
C LEU A 105 8.66 -9.15 -18.12
N LEU A 106 9.21 -10.27 -17.67
CA LEU A 106 9.16 -10.74 -16.28
C LEU A 106 10.54 -10.53 -15.68
N PHE A 107 10.63 -9.76 -14.61
CA PHE A 107 11.87 -9.51 -13.89
C PHE A 107 12.06 -10.55 -12.79
N ILE A 108 13.29 -11.03 -12.65
CA ILE A 108 13.76 -11.86 -11.55
C ILE A 108 14.84 -11.12 -10.77
N SER A 109 14.79 -11.18 -9.45
CA SER A 109 15.78 -10.56 -8.57
C SER A 109 15.98 -11.37 -7.29
N PRO A 110 17.21 -11.48 -6.77
CA PRO A 110 17.42 -11.99 -5.42
C PRO A 110 16.85 -10.97 -4.42
N ILE A 111 16.17 -11.47 -3.39
CA ILE A 111 15.59 -10.65 -2.34
C ILE A 111 16.17 -11.06 -1.00
N TYR A 112 16.60 -10.04 -0.25
CA TYR A 112 16.95 -10.14 1.14
C TYR A 112 15.99 -9.28 1.94
N ALA A 113 15.48 -9.81 3.05
CA ALA A 113 14.68 -9.08 4.00
C ALA A 113 15.04 -9.49 5.42
N TRP A 114 14.66 -8.68 6.40
CA TRP A 114 14.86 -8.99 7.81
C TRP A 114 13.71 -8.46 8.68
N ASN A 115 13.32 -9.24 9.68
CA ASN A 115 12.51 -8.77 10.82
C ASN A 115 12.92 -9.52 12.10
N ALA A 116 12.39 -9.09 13.26
CA ALA A 116 12.76 -9.60 14.56
C ALA A 116 12.42 -11.10 14.77
N TYR A 117 11.45 -11.64 14.03
CA TYR A 117 10.94 -13.01 14.17
C TYR A 117 11.54 -13.93 13.12
N ASP A 118 11.38 -13.56 11.84
CA ASP A 118 11.92 -14.30 10.72
C ASP A 118 13.45 -14.24 10.62
N LYS A 119 14.08 -13.29 11.33
CA LYS A 119 15.51 -12.99 11.24
C LYS A 119 15.88 -12.72 9.77
N ASN A 120 16.96 -13.30 9.27
CA ASN A 120 17.31 -13.20 7.86
C ASN A 120 16.29 -13.95 7.01
N MET A 121 15.89 -13.35 5.91
CA MET A 121 15.07 -13.96 4.88
C MET A 121 15.79 -13.84 3.54
N LEU A 122 15.89 -14.94 2.81
CA LEU A 122 16.47 -14.98 1.47
C LEU A 122 15.49 -15.60 0.50
N GLY A 123 15.35 -15.01 -0.68
CA GLY A 123 14.44 -15.51 -1.69
C GLY A 123 14.61 -14.87 -3.05
N ILE A 124 13.57 -15.01 -3.86
CA ILE A 124 13.54 -14.55 -5.24
C ILE A 124 12.28 -13.73 -5.45
N GLY A 125 12.41 -12.53 -6.00
CA GLY A 125 11.29 -11.72 -6.45
C GLY A 125 11.06 -11.91 -7.95
N LEU A 126 9.84 -12.29 -8.31
CA LEU A 126 9.34 -12.31 -9.68
C LEU A 126 8.28 -11.23 -9.84
N TYR A 127 8.45 -10.31 -10.78
CA TYR A 127 7.51 -9.21 -10.98
C TYR A 127 7.52 -8.71 -12.42
N ASN A 128 6.39 -8.17 -12.88
CA ASN A 128 6.29 -7.57 -14.21
C ASN A 128 6.05 -6.05 -14.17
N ALA A 129 6.37 -5.39 -13.06
CA ALA A 129 6.32 -3.94 -12.93
C ALA A 129 7.34 -3.26 -13.87
N GLY A 130 6.94 -2.15 -14.48
CA GLY A 130 7.75 -1.36 -15.40
C GLY A 130 7.15 0.03 -15.64
N PHE A 131 7.77 0.78 -16.53
CA PHE A 131 7.28 2.07 -17.01
C PHE A 131 6.06 1.90 -17.91
N TYR A 132 6.06 0.96 -18.86
CA TYR A 132 4.91 0.83 -19.76
C TYR A 132 3.68 0.26 -19.06
N THR A 133 2.52 0.83 -19.38
CA THR A 133 1.21 0.33 -18.96
C THR A 133 1.01 -1.12 -19.39
N LYS A 134 0.49 -1.95 -18.47
CA LYS A 134 0.15 -3.36 -18.70
C LYS A 134 -1.28 -3.64 -18.23
N LYS A 135 -1.94 -4.63 -18.85
CA LYS A 135 -3.27 -5.10 -18.43
C LYS A 135 -3.22 -5.85 -17.09
N LEU A 136 -2.11 -6.53 -16.82
CA LEU A 136 -1.90 -7.30 -15.60
C LEU A 136 -0.58 -6.86 -14.96
N TYR A 137 -0.64 -6.50 -13.69
CA TYR A 137 0.52 -6.35 -12.82
C TYR A 137 0.52 -7.50 -11.84
N ALA A 138 1.65 -8.18 -11.71
CA ALA A 138 1.84 -9.30 -10.80
C ALA A 138 3.23 -9.21 -10.17
N SER A 139 3.30 -9.48 -8.88
CA SER A 139 4.55 -9.70 -8.16
C SER A 139 4.39 -10.84 -7.17
N VAL A 140 5.43 -11.65 -7.01
CA VAL A 140 5.52 -12.69 -5.99
C VAL A 140 6.94 -12.77 -5.49
N ILE A 141 7.09 -12.81 -4.17
CA ILE A 141 8.38 -12.74 -3.48
C ILE A 141 8.43 -13.85 -2.43
N PRO A 142 8.57 -15.13 -2.84
CA PRO A 142 8.85 -16.22 -1.91
C PRO A 142 10.24 -16.07 -1.30
N MET A 143 10.35 -16.29 0.00
CA MET A 143 11.58 -16.27 0.76
C MET A 143 11.59 -17.41 1.78
N TYR A 144 12.77 -17.92 2.11
CA TYR A 144 12.97 -18.80 3.26
C TYR A 144 13.33 -17.96 4.49
N SER A 145 12.58 -18.13 5.57
CA SER A 145 12.83 -17.51 6.88
C SER A 145 13.76 -18.39 7.70
N PHE A 146 14.94 -17.88 8.04
CA PHE A 146 15.89 -18.62 8.87
C PHE A 146 15.49 -18.67 10.35
N GLY A 147 14.74 -17.66 10.82
CA GLY A 147 14.23 -17.60 12.17
C GLY A 147 13.07 -18.57 12.39
N ALA A 148 12.05 -18.52 11.54
CA ALA A 148 10.85 -19.36 11.67
C ALA A 148 10.97 -20.71 10.92
N LYS A 149 12.05 -20.92 10.15
CA LYS A 149 12.34 -22.15 9.39
C LYS A 149 11.21 -22.57 8.43
N THR A 150 10.51 -21.59 7.86
CA THR A 150 9.40 -21.78 6.91
C THR A 150 9.55 -20.87 5.71
N ILE A 151 8.80 -21.17 4.65
CA ILE A 151 8.58 -20.23 3.55
C ILE A 151 7.68 -19.08 4.04
N VAL A 152 8.11 -17.86 3.72
CA VAL A 152 7.45 -16.58 3.98
C VAL A 152 7.49 -15.75 2.71
N GLY A 153 6.79 -14.62 2.69
CA GLY A 153 6.83 -13.72 1.54
C GLY A 153 5.55 -12.94 1.33
N GLN A 154 5.47 -12.36 0.14
CA GLN A 154 4.30 -11.59 -0.26
C GLN A 154 4.09 -11.69 -1.77
N GLY A 155 2.86 -11.43 -2.19
CA GLY A 155 2.50 -11.33 -3.60
C GLY A 155 1.32 -10.40 -3.80
N GLU A 156 1.19 -9.90 -5.02
CA GLU A 156 0.15 -8.97 -5.41
C GLU A 156 -0.17 -9.15 -6.89
N ILE A 157 -1.46 -9.14 -7.22
CA ILE A 157 -1.97 -9.13 -8.58
C ILE A 157 -2.94 -7.95 -8.70
N ARG A 158 -2.79 -7.14 -9.75
CA ARG A 158 -3.65 -5.99 -10.05
C ARG A 158 -4.01 -6.01 -11.54
N TYR A 159 -5.27 -5.74 -11.85
CA TYR A 159 -5.79 -5.77 -13.23
C TYR A 159 -6.47 -4.45 -13.59
N PRO A 160 -5.71 -3.37 -13.86
CA PRO A 160 -6.31 -2.07 -14.15
C PRO A 160 -7.05 -2.08 -15.50
N PHE A 161 -8.24 -1.50 -15.53
CA PHE A 161 -8.95 -1.18 -16.76
C PHE A 161 -9.60 0.20 -16.69
N PHE A 162 -9.91 0.77 -17.87
CA PHE A 162 -10.23 2.19 -18.04
C PHE A 162 -11.63 2.36 -18.66
N PRO A 163 -12.71 2.33 -17.86
CA PRO A 163 -14.06 2.47 -18.39
C PRO A 163 -14.38 3.92 -18.81
N GLN A 164 -15.48 4.07 -19.56
CA GLN A 164 -16.11 5.36 -19.82
C GLN A 164 -17.07 5.69 -18.67
N GLY A 165 -17.15 6.96 -18.25
CA GLY A 165 -18.09 7.42 -17.22
C GLY A 165 -17.43 7.97 -15.95
N LEU A 166 -18.09 7.77 -14.80
CA LEU A 166 -17.73 8.36 -13.50
C LEU A 166 -16.31 8.00 -13.05
N PHE A 167 -15.91 6.75 -13.29
CA PHE A 167 -14.57 6.26 -13.00
C PHE A 167 -13.71 6.37 -14.25
N HIS A 168 -12.47 6.84 -14.09
CA HIS A 168 -11.50 6.79 -15.19
C HIS A 168 -10.62 5.54 -15.12
N GLN A 169 -10.59 4.85 -13.98
CA GLN A 169 -9.85 3.62 -13.78
C GLN A 169 -10.50 2.79 -12.68
N ILE A 170 -10.57 1.49 -12.89
CA ILE A 170 -10.99 0.50 -11.89
C ILE A 170 -9.89 -0.55 -11.80
N ILE A 171 -9.49 -0.92 -10.59
CA ILE A 171 -8.40 -1.86 -10.32
C ILE A 171 -8.89 -2.93 -9.35
N PRO A 172 -9.41 -4.06 -9.85
CA PRO A 172 -9.48 -5.29 -9.08
C PRO A 172 -8.06 -5.73 -8.74
N GLN A 173 -7.86 -6.10 -7.48
CA GLN A 173 -6.57 -6.55 -6.97
C GLN A 173 -6.73 -7.59 -5.87
N ILE A 174 -5.72 -8.42 -5.73
CA ILE A 174 -5.56 -9.34 -4.60
C ILE A 174 -4.12 -9.26 -4.12
N SER A 175 -3.94 -9.13 -2.82
CA SER A 175 -2.62 -9.18 -2.19
C SER A 175 -2.57 -10.27 -1.12
N ALA A 176 -1.41 -10.89 -0.97
CA ALA A 176 -1.15 -11.91 0.04
C ALA A 176 0.17 -11.63 0.76
N ARG A 177 0.22 -11.87 2.07
CA ARG A 177 1.44 -11.78 2.90
C ARG A 177 1.49 -12.92 3.89
N ARG A 178 2.69 -13.44 4.14
CA ARG A 178 2.96 -14.46 5.14
C ARG A 178 4.30 -14.19 5.81
N PHE A 179 4.30 -13.97 7.12
CA PHE A 179 5.52 -13.69 7.91
C PHE A 179 5.36 -14.17 9.35
N ALA A 180 6.47 -14.42 10.04
CA ALA A 180 6.45 -14.68 11.47
C ALA A 180 6.21 -13.38 12.25
N TYR A 181 5.49 -13.47 13.36
CA TYR A 181 5.19 -12.32 14.21
C TYR A 181 5.47 -12.54 15.69
N PHE A 182 5.86 -13.77 16.06
CA PHE A 182 6.28 -14.12 17.41
C PHE A 182 7.17 -15.38 17.38
N ASN A 183 8.21 -15.41 18.22
CA ASN A 183 9.05 -16.60 18.42
C ASN A 183 9.06 -16.95 19.90
N ASN A 184 8.70 -18.20 20.23
CA ASN A 184 8.85 -18.72 21.57
C ASN A 184 10.12 -19.58 21.64
N THR A 185 11.16 -19.06 22.28
CA THR A 185 12.43 -19.77 22.44
C THR A 185 12.37 -20.87 23.49
N LYS A 186 11.44 -20.80 24.45
CA LYS A 186 11.28 -21.79 25.52
C LYS A 186 10.74 -23.10 24.96
N ASP A 187 9.69 -23.01 24.15
CA ASP A 187 8.98 -24.17 23.59
C ASP A 187 9.38 -24.46 22.14
N GLY A 188 10.26 -23.64 21.54
CA GLY A 188 10.92 -23.90 20.27
C GLY A 188 10.05 -23.71 19.02
N TYR A 189 8.99 -22.90 19.10
CA TYR A 189 8.08 -22.64 17.98
C TYR A 189 8.10 -21.17 17.51
N SER A 190 7.56 -20.91 16.32
CA SER A 190 7.32 -19.57 15.78
C SER A 190 5.90 -19.47 15.27
N GLU A 191 5.25 -18.35 15.54
CA GLU A 191 3.88 -18.05 15.10
C GLU A 191 3.93 -17.27 13.78
N VAL A 192 3.21 -17.77 12.78
CA VAL A 192 3.13 -17.15 11.45
C VAL A 192 1.71 -16.67 11.20
N TYR A 193 1.59 -15.52 10.52
CA TYR A 193 0.30 -15.06 10.01
C TYR A 193 0.23 -15.22 8.49
N ASN A 194 -0.99 -15.37 7.97
CA ASN A 194 -1.31 -15.31 6.56
C ASN A 194 -2.39 -14.24 6.39
N ARG A 195 -2.14 -13.28 5.50
CA ARG A 195 -3.07 -12.18 5.20
C ARG A 195 -3.39 -12.21 3.72
N ILE A 196 -4.67 -12.27 3.37
CA ILE A 196 -5.16 -12.21 1.99
C ILE A 196 -6.17 -11.05 1.90
N VAL A 197 -6.00 -10.18 0.92
CA VAL A 197 -6.83 -8.99 0.72
C VAL A 197 -7.25 -8.87 -0.74
N PRO A 198 -8.40 -9.44 -1.13
CA PRO A 198 -9.14 -9.00 -2.30
C PRO A 198 -9.63 -7.55 -2.11
N ALA A 199 -9.44 -6.73 -3.12
CA ALA A 199 -9.90 -5.36 -3.15
C ALA A 199 -10.27 -4.89 -4.55
N ILE A 200 -11.09 -3.86 -4.64
CA ILE A 200 -11.37 -3.13 -5.88
C ILE A 200 -11.17 -1.64 -5.59
N GLU A 201 -10.31 -1.00 -6.37
CA GLU A 201 -10.09 0.45 -6.32
C GLU A 201 -10.84 1.11 -7.47
N PHE A 202 -11.56 2.18 -7.17
CA PHE A 202 -12.30 3.01 -8.12
C PHE A 202 -11.70 4.41 -8.10
N HIS A 203 -11.04 4.81 -9.20
CA HIS A 203 -10.48 6.15 -9.35
C HIS A 203 -11.48 7.05 -10.04
N LEU A 204 -11.96 8.08 -9.33
CA LEU A 204 -12.97 9.00 -9.83
C LEU A 204 -12.36 9.95 -10.85
N ARG A 205 -13.09 10.16 -11.96
CA ARG A 205 -12.69 11.08 -13.03
C ARG A 205 -12.56 12.50 -12.49
N LYS A 206 -11.43 13.14 -12.81
CA LYS A 206 -11.19 14.55 -12.48
C LYS A 206 -12.12 15.43 -13.32
N LYS A 207 -12.81 16.38 -12.69
CA LYS A 207 -13.60 17.40 -13.41
C LYS A 207 -12.71 18.30 -14.29
N ASN A 208 -11.50 18.60 -13.81
CA ASN A 208 -10.48 19.34 -14.55
C ASN A 208 -9.20 18.50 -14.59
N PRO A 209 -8.78 17.99 -15.77
CA PRO A 209 -7.56 17.19 -15.93
C PRO A 209 -6.27 17.92 -15.53
N ALA A 210 -6.22 19.25 -15.66
CA ALA A 210 -5.05 20.06 -15.32
C ALA A 210 -4.83 20.20 -13.80
N ARG A 211 -5.83 19.87 -12.98
CA ARG A 211 -5.69 19.89 -11.51
C ARG A 211 -5.00 18.62 -11.03
N ASN A 212 -3.96 18.79 -10.22
CA ASN A 212 -3.35 17.69 -9.47
C ASN A 212 -4.25 17.32 -8.27
N GLN A 213 -5.28 16.54 -8.57
CA GLN A 213 -6.23 15.99 -7.63
C GLN A 213 -6.45 14.50 -7.91
N SER A 214 -6.64 13.70 -6.88
CA SER A 214 -7.06 12.29 -7.02
C SER A 214 -8.09 11.95 -5.95
N ARG A 215 -9.03 11.09 -6.31
CA ARG A 215 -10.10 10.61 -5.43
C ARG A 215 -10.30 9.14 -5.71
N ILE A 216 -10.14 8.31 -4.69
CA ILE A 216 -10.12 6.86 -4.81
C ILE A 216 -11.10 6.31 -3.77
N ILE A 217 -12.00 5.44 -4.22
CA ILE A 217 -12.82 4.61 -3.34
C ILE A 217 -12.23 3.20 -3.41
N THR A 218 -11.92 2.60 -2.26
CA THR A 218 -11.43 1.23 -2.17
C THR A 218 -12.42 0.40 -1.37
N LEU A 219 -12.91 -0.68 -1.95
CA LEU A 219 -13.64 -1.72 -1.25
C LEU A 219 -12.69 -2.90 -1.06
N SER A 220 -12.53 -3.40 0.17
CA SER A 220 -11.67 -4.56 0.44
C SER A 220 -12.26 -5.47 1.51
N HIS A 221 -11.97 -6.75 1.38
CA HIS A 221 -12.25 -7.75 2.41
C HIS A 221 -10.94 -8.42 2.79
N GLU A 222 -10.57 -8.37 4.06
CA GLU A 222 -9.29 -8.87 4.55
C GLU A 222 -9.50 -10.14 5.37
N LEU A 223 -8.77 -11.18 4.98
CA LEU A 223 -8.71 -12.46 5.67
C LEU A 223 -7.34 -12.55 6.35
N VAL A 224 -7.32 -12.63 7.68
CA VAL A 224 -6.10 -12.72 8.48
C VAL A 224 -6.16 -14.00 9.29
N GLN A 225 -5.33 -14.97 8.96
CA GLN A 225 -5.18 -16.20 9.73
C GLN A 225 -3.86 -16.14 10.52
N SER A 226 -3.93 -16.12 11.84
CA SER A 226 -2.77 -16.13 12.74
C SER A 226 -2.65 -17.45 13.50
N GLU A 227 -1.42 -17.89 13.75
CA GLU A 227 -1.12 -19.09 14.52
C GLU A 227 -0.97 -18.77 16.01
N THR A 228 -1.78 -19.35 16.88
CA THR A 228 -1.72 -19.14 18.33
C THR A 228 -1.38 -20.42 19.06
N PRO A 229 -0.57 -20.40 20.12
CA PRO A 229 -0.15 -21.62 20.80
C PRO A 229 -1.28 -22.20 21.67
N PHE A 230 -1.50 -23.50 21.55
CA PHE A 230 -2.34 -24.25 22.47
C PHE A 230 -1.48 -24.95 23.52
N TYR A 231 -1.74 -24.65 24.79
CA TYR A 231 -1.12 -25.30 25.94
C TYR A 231 -2.13 -26.18 26.67
N THR A 232 -1.68 -27.30 27.23
CA THR A 232 -2.48 -28.10 28.16
C THR A 232 -2.77 -27.33 29.45
N ASN A 233 -3.71 -27.84 30.25
CA ASN A 233 -3.94 -27.33 31.61
C ASN A 233 -2.70 -27.44 32.52
N THR A 234 -1.74 -28.30 32.18
CA THR A 234 -0.45 -28.44 32.87
C THR A 234 0.62 -27.48 32.35
N GLY A 235 0.31 -26.65 31.34
CA GLY A 235 1.22 -25.66 30.77
C GLY A 235 2.19 -26.20 29.71
N GLU A 236 1.94 -27.40 29.18
CA GLU A 236 2.77 -28.00 28.13
C GLU A 236 2.28 -27.56 26.75
N PHE A 237 3.21 -27.11 25.90
CA PHE A 237 2.91 -26.78 24.51
C PHE A 237 2.51 -28.04 23.73
N LYS A 238 1.42 -27.98 22.97
CA LYS A 238 0.94 -29.08 22.14
C LYS A 238 1.10 -28.79 20.65
N TYR A 239 0.46 -27.72 20.18
CA TYR A 239 0.43 -27.33 18.77
C TYR A 239 0.10 -25.85 18.61
N LEU A 240 0.24 -25.36 17.38
CA LEU A 240 -0.21 -24.04 16.95
C LEU A 240 -1.60 -24.16 16.33
N ASP A 241 -2.60 -23.55 16.96
CA ASP A 241 -3.94 -23.42 16.42
C ASP A 241 -4.02 -22.25 15.43
N LYS A 242 -4.99 -22.27 14.51
CA LYS A 242 -5.14 -21.26 13.47
C LYS A 242 -6.45 -20.51 13.66
N VAL A 243 -6.34 -19.22 13.99
CA VAL A 243 -7.50 -18.35 14.17
C VAL A 243 -7.66 -17.46 12.95
N LEU A 244 -8.85 -17.48 12.35
CA LEU A 244 -9.21 -16.64 11.20
C LEU A 244 -9.99 -15.41 11.66
N HIS A 245 -9.49 -14.23 11.30
CA HIS A 245 -10.15 -12.95 11.46
C HIS A 245 -10.52 -12.36 10.10
N GLN A 246 -11.68 -11.71 10.05
CA GLN A 246 -12.21 -11.12 8.83
C GLN A 246 -12.57 -9.65 9.04
N TYR A 247 -12.21 -8.82 8.07
CA TYR A 247 -12.45 -7.38 8.12
C TYR A 247 -12.99 -6.90 6.77
N SER A 248 -14.12 -6.21 6.77
CA SER A 248 -14.68 -5.57 5.58
C SER A 248 -14.45 -4.06 5.67
N LEU A 249 -13.88 -3.47 4.63
CA LEU A 249 -13.49 -2.08 4.61
C LEU A 249 -14.02 -1.35 3.37
N LEU A 250 -14.55 -0.16 3.62
CA LEU A 250 -14.82 0.85 2.62
C LEU A 250 -13.98 2.09 2.94
N GLN A 251 -13.06 2.43 2.05
CA GLN A 251 -12.16 3.56 2.21
C GLN A 251 -12.36 4.58 1.11
N PHE A 252 -12.37 5.86 1.48
CA PHE A 252 -12.28 6.98 0.55
C PHE A 252 -10.98 7.72 0.81
N LYS A 253 -10.16 7.93 -0.23
CA LYS A 253 -8.95 8.75 -0.18
C LYS A 253 -9.07 9.92 -1.13
N ALA A 254 -8.66 11.10 -0.69
CA ALA A 254 -8.57 12.28 -1.54
C ALA A 254 -7.20 12.94 -1.39
N HIS A 255 -6.63 13.34 -2.52
CA HIS A 255 -5.43 14.16 -2.57
C HIS A 255 -5.68 15.38 -3.44
N GLN A 256 -5.11 16.51 -3.03
CA GLN A 256 -5.07 17.71 -3.84
C GLN A 256 -3.76 18.44 -3.59
N LYS A 257 -3.07 18.82 -4.65
CA LYS A 257 -1.83 19.59 -4.60
C LYS A 257 -1.90 20.76 -5.57
N ASN A 258 -1.56 21.94 -5.07
CA ASN A 258 -1.21 23.10 -5.87
C ASN A 258 0.16 23.62 -5.41
N GLY A 259 0.72 24.64 -6.09
CA GLY A 259 2.11 25.07 -5.85
C GLY A 259 2.47 25.35 -4.39
N ILE A 260 1.51 25.88 -3.61
CA ILE A 260 1.73 26.34 -2.23
C ILE A 260 1.03 25.44 -1.21
N ARG A 261 -0.11 24.83 -1.56
CA ARG A 261 -0.96 24.07 -0.64
C ARG A 261 -1.09 22.62 -1.06
N GLN A 262 -1.04 21.73 -0.09
CA GLN A 262 -1.30 20.30 -0.26
C GLN A 262 -2.32 19.85 0.77
N GLN A 263 -3.26 19.03 0.33
CA GLN A 263 -4.30 18.43 1.15
C GLN A 263 -4.32 16.93 0.89
N GLN A 264 -4.45 16.18 1.97
CA GLN A 264 -4.57 14.73 1.95
C GLN A 264 -5.62 14.33 2.96
N SER A 265 -6.50 13.43 2.57
CA SER A 265 -7.45 12.85 3.50
C SER A 265 -7.77 11.42 3.19
N TRP A 266 -8.15 10.71 4.23
CA TRP A 266 -8.76 9.40 4.11
C TRP A 266 -9.88 9.27 5.13
N LEU A 267 -10.92 8.54 4.76
CA LEU A 267 -12.02 8.13 5.62
C LEU A 267 -12.21 6.63 5.40
N SER A 268 -12.40 5.88 6.48
CA SER A 268 -12.51 4.43 6.45
C SER A 268 -13.64 3.97 7.35
N LEU A 269 -14.53 3.16 6.78
CA LEU A 269 -15.52 2.39 7.51
C LEU A 269 -15.05 0.94 7.55
N GLU A 270 -14.92 0.39 8.76
CA GLU A 270 -14.43 -0.97 9.00
C GLU A 270 -15.45 -1.76 9.83
N TYR A 271 -15.81 -2.94 9.35
CA TYR A 271 -16.67 -3.89 10.04
C TYR A 271 -15.94 -5.20 10.29
N SER A 272 -16.12 -5.77 11.48
CA SER A 272 -15.59 -7.10 11.82
C SER A 272 -16.47 -7.81 12.84
N GLN A 273 -16.43 -9.14 12.79
CA GLN A 273 -16.99 -10.05 13.77
C GLN A 273 -15.89 -11.04 14.20
N TYR A 274 -15.76 -11.29 15.50
CA TYR A 274 -14.65 -12.07 16.04
C TYR A 274 -14.99 -12.78 17.36
N GLY A 275 -14.18 -13.78 17.71
CA GLY A 275 -14.29 -14.57 18.93
C GLY A 275 -15.32 -15.71 18.82
N ASP A 276 -15.20 -16.71 19.70
CA ASP A 276 -16.08 -17.88 19.74
C ASP A 276 -17.52 -17.50 20.13
N THR A 277 -17.64 -16.54 21.05
CA THR A 277 -18.88 -15.78 21.24
C THR A 277 -18.78 -14.53 20.36
N PRO A 278 -19.50 -14.47 19.24
CA PRO A 278 -19.24 -13.50 18.20
C PRO A 278 -19.52 -12.08 18.69
N LYS A 279 -18.46 -11.32 18.96
CA LYS A 279 -18.50 -9.87 19.15
C LYS A 279 -18.39 -9.18 17.81
N LYS A 280 -19.03 -8.03 17.66
CA LYS A 280 -18.93 -7.21 16.45
C LYS A 280 -18.60 -5.75 16.75
N TYR A 281 -18.03 -5.09 15.75
CA TYR A 281 -17.91 -3.64 15.74
C TYR A 281 -18.10 -3.07 14.33
N LEU A 282 -18.47 -1.79 14.30
CA LEU A 282 -18.47 -0.93 13.13
C LEU A 282 -17.72 0.36 13.49
N LYS A 283 -16.52 0.51 12.93
CA LYS A 283 -15.59 1.60 13.21
C LYS A 283 -15.52 2.57 12.04
N LEU A 284 -15.75 3.85 12.30
CA LEU A 284 -15.46 4.94 11.38
C LEU A 284 -14.17 5.63 11.83
N SER A 285 -13.20 5.78 10.95
CA SER A 285 -11.93 6.47 11.23
C SER A 285 -11.55 7.38 10.08
N GLY A 286 -10.85 8.47 10.36
CA GLY A 286 -10.49 9.44 9.34
C GLY A 286 -9.31 10.33 9.71
N PHE A 287 -8.75 10.93 8.66
CA PHE A 287 -7.65 11.87 8.74
C PHE A 287 -7.80 12.95 7.68
N GLN A 288 -7.43 14.17 8.05
CA GLN A 288 -7.29 15.30 7.14
C GLN A 288 -5.99 16.05 7.44
N SER A 289 -5.11 16.13 6.44
CA SER A 289 -3.90 16.95 6.46
C SER A 289 -4.06 18.21 5.62
N PHE A 290 -3.51 19.29 6.13
CA PHE A 290 -3.25 20.53 5.41
C PHE A 290 -1.76 20.82 5.51
N SER A 291 -1.09 20.99 4.37
CA SER A 291 0.31 21.44 4.31
C SER A 291 0.41 22.73 3.52
N PHE A 292 1.09 23.71 4.08
CA PHE A 292 1.38 25.00 3.47
C PHE A 292 2.89 25.14 3.28
N ASN A 293 3.34 25.19 2.03
CA ASN A 293 4.74 25.34 1.67
C ASN A 293 5.11 26.82 1.65
N TYR A 294 6.00 27.24 2.56
CA TYR A 294 6.51 28.61 2.60
C TYR A 294 7.88 28.74 1.90
N LYS A 295 8.54 27.61 1.63
CA LYS A 295 9.76 27.50 0.80
C LYS A 295 9.77 26.13 0.13
N ALA A 296 10.56 25.97 -0.94
CA ALA A 296 10.78 24.67 -1.56
C ALA A 296 11.16 23.63 -0.48
N HIS A 297 10.42 22.52 -0.43
CA HIS A 297 10.56 21.44 0.55
C HIS A 297 10.38 21.81 2.03
N LYS A 298 9.85 23.00 2.35
CA LYS A 298 9.59 23.44 3.72
C LYS A 298 8.13 23.83 3.89
N SER A 299 7.50 23.20 4.87
CA SER A 299 6.07 23.25 5.07
C SER A 299 5.67 23.39 6.53
N ILE A 300 4.53 24.03 6.75
CA ILE A 300 3.77 23.93 8.00
C ILE A 300 2.63 22.96 7.73
N LYS A 301 2.47 21.97 8.60
CA LYS A 301 1.49 20.90 8.47
C LYS A 301 0.56 20.89 9.68
N ILE A 302 -0.73 20.76 9.39
CA ILE A 302 -1.79 20.55 10.37
C ILE A 302 -2.46 19.23 9.98
N GLY A 303 -2.57 18.31 10.94
CA GLY A 303 -3.27 17.03 10.81
C GLY A 303 -4.43 16.98 11.79
N LEU A 304 -5.59 16.56 11.31
CA LEU A 304 -6.78 16.27 12.12
C LEU A 304 -7.06 14.78 11.98
N HIS A 305 -7.23 14.10 13.10
CA HIS A 305 -7.48 12.67 13.18
C HIS A 305 -8.72 12.41 14.00
N GLY A 306 -9.43 11.33 13.71
CA GLY A 306 -10.46 10.85 14.61
C GLY A 306 -10.98 9.48 14.25
N GLY A 307 -11.57 8.84 15.26
CA GLY A 307 -12.28 7.59 15.11
C GLY A 307 -13.46 7.50 16.07
N TYR A 308 -14.49 6.78 15.64
CA TYR A 308 -15.73 6.57 16.35
C TYR A 308 -16.27 5.17 16.07
N PHE A 309 -16.63 4.44 17.12
CA PHE A 309 -17.36 3.20 17.00
C PHE A 309 -18.87 3.49 16.92
N LEU A 310 -19.42 3.35 15.72
CA LEU A 310 -20.87 3.35 15.49
C LEU A 310 -21.53 2.17 16.21
N MET A 311 -20.82 1.03 16.28
CA MET A 311 -21.21 -0.16 17.02
C MET A 311 -19.95 -0.79 17.61
N ASN A 312 -19.99 -1.25 18.87
CA ASN A 312 -18.91 -2.02 19.47
C ASN A 312 -19.41 -2.76 20.71
N ASP A 313 -19.44 -4.09 20.65
CA ASP A 313 -19.84 -4.92 21.81
C ASP A 313 -18.83 -4.86 22.96
N ALA A 314 -17.58 -4.46 22.68
CA ALA A 314 -16.50 -4.31 23.65
C ALA A 314 -16.29 -2.86 24.13
N ARG A 315 -17.29 -1.97 23.98
CA ARG A 315 -17.19 -0.53 24.28
C ARG A 315 -16.59 -0.20 25.66
N TYR A 316 -16.96 -0.96 26.68
CA TYR A 316 -16.52 -0.75 28.07
C TYR A 316 -15.38 -1.68 28.49
N SER A 317 -14.82 -2.46 27.56
CA SER A 317 -13.69 -3.33 27.90
C SER A 317 -12.45 -2.50 28.21
N THR A 318 -11.81 -2.80 29.35
CA THR A 318 -10.51 -2.24 29.75
C THR A 318 -9.31 -3.03 29.22
N SER A 319 -9.56 -4.15 28.53
CA SER A 319 -8.53 -4.96 27.86
C SER A 319 -8.34 -4.50 26.43
N PHE A 320 -7.10 -4.16 26.05
CA PHE A 320 -6.75 -3.61 24.73
C PHE A 320 -5.63 -4.39 24.02
N ASN A 321 -5.06 -5.42 24.66
CA ASN A 321 -3.88 -6.14 24.20
C ASN A 321 -4.08 -7.66 24.07
N ASN A 322 -5.34 -8.11 24.04
CA ASN A 322 -5.68 -9.52 23.93
C ASN A 322 -6.52 -9.73 22.67
N GLY A 323 -6.46 -10.91 22.05
CA GLY A 323 -7.34 -11.29 20.91
C GLY A 323 -8.85 -11.21 21.22
N LEU A 324 -9.21 -10.90 22.47
CA LEU A 324 -10.56 -10.66 22.99
C LEU A 324 -11.11 -9.25 22.71
N VAL A 325 -10.27 -8.30 22.30
CA VAL A 325 -10.68 -6.93 21.91
C VAL A 325 -9.92 -6.53 20.66
N LEU A 326 -10.54 -6.76 19.51
CA LEU A 326 -10.03 -6.35 18.21
C LEU A 326 -10.65 -5.03 17.80
N GLY A 327 -9.90 -4.22 17.04
CA GLY A 327 -10.43 -3.02 16.42
C GLY A 327 -10.26 -1.72 17.19
N SER A 328 -9.77 -1.74 18.44
CA SER A 328 -9.67 -0.57 19.31
C SER A 328 -9.01 0.64 18.63
N LEU A 329 -9.48 1.84 19.02
CA LEU A 329 -8.87 3.09 18.60
C LEU A 329 -7.59 3.31 19.39
N ALA A 330 -6.50 3.63 18.69
CA ALA A 330 -5.19 3.85 19.30
C ALA A 330 -4.68 5.26 19.04
N ALA A 331 -4.24 5.97 20.09
CA ALA A 331 -3.76 7.34 19.97
C ALA A 331 -2.51 7.38 19.08
N SER A 332 -1.61 6.43 19.30
CA SER A 332 -0.47 6.11 18.43
C SER A 332 -0.64 4.69 17.93
N GLY A 333 -0.48 4.47 16.63
CA GLY A 333 -0.54 3.13 16.08
C GLY A 333 0.76 2.40 16.39
N THR A 334 0.70 1.31 17.14
CA THR A 334 1.86 0.48 17.47
C THR A 334 1.75 -0.92 16.88
N GLY A 335 2.78 -1.74 17.05
CA GLY A 335 2.76 -3.11 16.53
C GLY A 335 1.60 -3.93 17.09
N ARG A 336 1.24 -3.71 18.35
CA ARG A 336 0.12 -4.41 19.00
C ARG A 336 -1.26 -3.92 18.53
N ASP A 337 -1.33 -2.69 18.06
CA ASP A 337 -2.55 -2.11 17.47
C ASP A 337 -2.78 -2.55 16.01
N ASP A 338 -1.77 -3.14 15.35
CA ASP A 338 -1.83 -3.62 13.97
C ASP A 338 -2.48 -5.01 13.89
N TYR A 339 -3.68 -5.17 14.46
CA TYR A 339 -4.43 -6.44 14.50
C TYR A 339 -4.75 -7.02 13.11
N ARG A 340 -4.73 -6.18 12.07
CA ARG A 340 -4.93 -6.57 10.66
C ARG A 340 -3.65 -6.99 9.94
N PHE A 341 -2.48 -6.86 10.57
CA PHE A 341 -1.17 -7.06 9.93
C PHE A 341 -1.02 -6.23 8.64
N ALA A 342 -1.59 -5.02 8.64
CA ALA A 342 -1.61 -4.12 7.50
C ALA A 342 -0.26 -3.42 7.31
N GLN A 343 0.40 -3.08 8.43
CA GLN A 343 1.67 -2.39 8.45
C GLN A 343 2.86 -3.36 8.35
N VAL A 344 3.98 -2.86 7.84
CA VAL A 344 5.26 -3.60 7.85
C VAL A 344 6.01 -3.24 9.13
N TYR A 345 6.24 -4.22 10.00
CA TYR A 345 6.89 -4.04 11.29
C TYR A 345 8.18 -4.83 11.39
N MET A 346 9.23 -4.19 11.90
CA MET A 346 10.48 -4.87 12.24
C MET A 346 10.30 -5.76 13.47
N GLY A 347 9.52 -5.34 14.47
CA GLY A 347 9.29 -6.12 15.69
C GLY A 347 7.93 -5.80 16.32
N ARG A 348 6.87 -6.37 15.75
CA ARG A 348 5.47 -6.06 16.08
C ARG A 348 5.12 -6.22 17.58
N ASN A 349 5.63 -7.28 18.20
CA ASN A 349 5.39 -7.66 19.59
C ASN A 349 6.64 -7.54 20.48
N GLU A 350 7.69 -6.89 19.99
CA GLU A 350 8.92 -6.70 20.75
C GLU A 350 8.71 -5.74 21.94
N ARG A 351 9.65 -5.75 22.88
CA ARG A 351 9.72 -4.76 23.99
C ARG A 351 11.03 -3.94 23.98
N ASN A 352 11.87 -4.13 22.97
CA ASN A 352 13.13 -3.42 22.78
C ASN A 352 12.96 -2.24 21.81
N VAL A 353 14.05 -1.75 21.21
CA VAL A 353 14.04 -0.64 20.24
C VAL A 353 13.04 -0.85 19.10
N TRP A 354 12.79 -2.09 18.65
CA TRP A 354 11.85 -2.36 17.57
C TRP A 354 10.39 -2.07 17.93
N ALA A 355 10.06 -2.11 19.22
CA ALA A 355 8.74 -1.74 19.75
C ALA A 355 8.45 -0.23 19.66
N GLN A 356 9.46 0.57 19.33
CA GLN A 356 9.34 2.02 19.15
C GLN A 356 8.91 2.41 17.73
N GLN A 357 8.79 1.42 16.84
CA GLN A 357 8.17 1.65 15.55
C GLN A 357 6.69 2.00 15.74
N ILE A 358 6.24 3.09 15.13
CA ILE A 358 4.84 3.52 15.16
C ILE A 358 4.33 3.80 13.74
N TYR A 359 3.02 3.71 13.54
CA TYR A 359 2.29 4.33 12.44
C TYR A 359 1.33 5.40 12.98
N SER A 360 0.69 6.14 12.07
CA SER A 360 -0.32 7.11 12.44
C SER A 360 -1.55 6.39 12.98
N GLY A 361 -1.75 6.43 14.30
CA GLY A 361 -2.98 5.94 14.94
C GLY A 361 -4.18 6.83 14.66
N ASP A 362 -5.29 6.52 15.31
CA ASP A 362 -6.58 7.21 15.20
C ASP A 362 -6.57 8.63 15.79
N ALA A 363 -5.56 9.00 16.59
CA ALA A 363 -5.28 10.38 17.00
C ALA A 363 -3.98 10.98 16.42
N GLY A 364 -3.19 10.21 15.67
CA GLY A 364 -1.94 10.68 15.06
C GLY A 364 -0.80 11.01 16.03
N MET A 365 -0.89 10.58 17.29
CA MET A 365 0.16 10.84 18.29
C MET A 365 1.49 10.20 17.86
N LYS A 366 2.60 10.88 18.18
CA LYS A 366 3.97 10.40 17.88
C LYS A 366 4.67 9.76 19.07
N THR A 367 4.00 9.65 20.22
CA THR A 367 4.53 9.04 21.45
C THR A 367 4.04 7.61 21.62
N PRO A 368 4.84 6.65 22.10
CA PRO A 368 4.43 5.26 22.01
C PRO A 368 3.43 4.88 23.12
N THR A 369 2.30 4.27 22.75
CA THR A 369 1.24 3.74 23.64
C THR A 369 1.08 2.23 23.34
N LEU A 370 1.90 1.38 23.98
CA LEU A 370 1.99 -0.07 23.65
C LEU A 370 1.24 -0.98 24.62
N ASP A 371 1.02 -0.51 25.84
CA ASP A 371 0.65 -1.32 26.99
C ASP A 371 -0.49 -0.67 27.77
N GLY A 372 -1.54 -1.43 28.09
CA GLY A 372 -2.62 -1.00 28.97
C GLY A 372 -3.64 -0.05 28.32
N PRO A 373 -4.67 0.41 29.05
CA PRO A 373 -5.78 1.19 28.50
C PRO A 373 -5.40 2.64 28.14
N PHE A 374 -4.26 3.14 28.61
CA PHE A 374 -3.88 4.53 28.39
C PHE A 374 -3.46 4.76 26.93
N GLY A 375 -4.22 5.62 26.24
CA GLY A 375 -4.02 5.86 24.81
C GLY A 375 -4.85 4.96 23.90
N HIS A 376 -5.78 4.19 24.44
CA HIS A 376 -6.77 3.45 23.65
C HIS A 376 -8.19 3.81 24.02
N SER A 377 -9.11 3.61 23.07
CA SER A 377 -10.54 3.78 23.26
C SER A 377 -11.32 2.72 22.49
N ASN A 378 -12.42 2.25 23.08
CA ASN A 378 -13.41 1.39 22.43
C ASN A 378 -14.69 2.18 22.07
N ASP A 379 -14.64 3.51 22.14
CA ASP A 379 -15.75 4.41 21.84
C ASP A 379 -15.35 5.46 20.79
N TRP A 380 -14.62 6.49 21.20
CA TRP A 380 -14.26 7.61 20.33
C TRP A 380 -12.92 8.23 20.70
N MET A 381 -12.27 8.80 19.70
CA MET A 381 -10.97 9.45 19.82
C MET A 381 -10.82 10.54 18.77
N ILE A 382 -10.23 11.67 19.15
CA ILE A 382 -9.92 12.79 18.25
C ILE A 382 -8.50 13.27 18.54
N GLY A 383 -7.76 13.62 17.50
CA GLY A 383 -6.41 14.14 17.60
C GLY A 383 -6.11 15.28 16.66
N ILE A 384 -5.18 16.15 17.07
CA ILE A 384 -4.59 17.20 16.25
C ILE A 384 -3.07 17.06 16.26
N ASN A 385 -2.45 17.28 15.11
CA ASN A 385 -1.01 17.30 14.95
C ASN A 385 -0.59 18.59 14.28
N LEU A 386 0.44 19.23 14.81
CA LEU A 386 1.07 20.41 14.28
C LEU A 386 2.54 20.09 14.03
N LEU A 387 3.05 20.48 12.86
CA LEU A 387 4.45 20.30 12.51
C LEU A 387 4.91 21.47 11.65
N ALA A 388 6.06 22.04 11.97
CA ALA A 388 6.64 23.12 11.20
C ALA A 388 8.09 22.80 10.83
N ASP A 389 8.41 22.79 9.54
CA ASP A 389 9.79 22.60 9.11
C ASP A 389 10.64 23.80 9.54
N LEU A 390 11.84 23.57 10.08
CA LEU A 390 12.76 24.66 10.35
C LEU A 390 13.31 25.24 9.03
N PRO A 391 13.50 26.57 8.93
CA PRO A 391 13.96 27.25 7.72
C PRO A 391 15.49 27.09 7.50
N THR A 392 16.04 25.91 7.76
CA THR A 392 17.44 25.58 7.54
C THR A 392 17.69 25.12 6.11
N ASN A 393 18.80 25.57 5.51
CA ASN A 393 19.28 25.13 4.19
C ASN A 393 20.34 24.02 4.34
N GLY A 394 20.45 23.14 3.35
CA GLY A 394 21.63 22.28 3.19
C GLY A 394 21.68 20.98 4.01
N PHE A 395 20.67 20.67 4.83
CA PHE A 395 20.61 19.39 5.55
C PHE A 395 19.81 18.34 4.77
N PHE A 396 20.40 17.16 4.58
CA PHE A 396 19.70 15.98 4.03
C PHE A 396 18.48 15.58 4.88
N PHE A 397 18.54 15.87 6.19
CA PHE A 397 17.46 15.62 7.13
C PHE A 397 16.63 16.88 7.40
N HIS A 398 15.31 16.73 7.40
CA HIS A 398 14.40 17.80 7.80
C HIS A 398 14.19 17.72 9.31
N VAL A 399 14.50 18.81 10.01
CA VAL A 399 14.23 18.96 11.44
C VAL A 399 12.99 19.84 11.61
N SER A 400 12.01 19.36 12.36
CA SER A 400 10.74 20.04 12.54
C SER A 400 10.30 19.94 14.00
N PRO A 401 10.08 21.05 14.72
CA PRO A 401 9.25 21.00 15.92
C PRO A 401 7.86 20.47 15.59
N TYR A 402 7.31 19.69 16.52
CA TYR A 402 5.95 19.18 16.45
C TYR A 402 5.22 19.37 17.77
N PHE A 403 3.89 19.41 17.68
CA PHE A 403 2.98 19.34 18.81
C PHE A 403 1.78 18.48 18.44
N ASP A 404 1.50 17.46 19.24
CA ASP A 404 0.38 16.56 19.10
C ASP A 404 -0.49 16.62 20.34
N ALA A 405 -1.81 16.58 20.16
CA ALA A 405 -2.76 16.47 21.26
C ALA A 405 -3.92 15.55 20.88
N ALA A 406 -4.41 14.80 21.85
CA ALA A 406 -5.52 13.87 21.69
C ALA A 406 -6.47 13.93 22.87
N ILE A 407 -7.75 13.74 22.59
CA ILE A 407 -8.82 13.54 23.56
C ILE A 407 -9.62 12.30 23.17
N PHE A 408 -10.03 11.50 24.15
CA PHE A 408 -10.69 10.22 23.91
C PHE A 408 -11.49 9.75 25.11
N ALA A 409 -12.46 8.86 24.86
CA ALA A 409 -13.20 8.16 25.91
C ALA A 409 -12.42 6.93 26.37
N ALA A 410 -11.86 6.98 27.58
CA ALA A 410 -11.19 5.85 28.21
C ALA A 410 -12.23 5.00 28.98
N PRO A 411 -12.29 3.67 28.76
CA PRO A 411 -13.21 2.83 29.51
C PRO A 411 -12.74 2.62 30.95
N GLU A 412 -13.71 2.54 31.86
CA GLU A 412 -13.49 2.24 33.27
C GLU A 412 -14.06 0.87 33.63
N SER A 413 -13.58 0.28 34.73
CA SER A 413 -14.08 -1.01 35.24
C SER A 413 -15.55 -0.97 35.68
N THR A 414 -16.13 0.23 35.84
CA THR A 414 -17.51 0.48 36.27
C THR A 414 -18.51 0.52 35.11
N HIS A 415 -18.18 -0.04 33.94
CA HIS A 415 -19.01 0.02 32.73
C HIS A 415 -19.34 1.47 32.29
N SER A 416 -18.41 2.40 32.54
CA SER A 416 -18.48 3.81 32.15
C SER A 416 -17.31 4.18 31.23
N THR A 417 -17.37 5.38 30.64
CA THR A 417 -16.20 6.00 29.99
C THR A 417 -15.89 7.35 30.63
N GLN A 418 -14.62 7.69 30.74
CA GLN A 418 -14.14 8.98 31.22
C GLN A 418 -13.38 9.71 30.10
N LEU A 419 -13.50 11.05 30.07
CA LEU A 419 -12.71 11.87 29.17
C LEU A 419 -11.23 11.85 29.58
N ALA A 420 -10.40 11.24 28.75
CA ALA A 420 -8.96 11.27 28.86
C ALA A 420 -8.35 12.23 27.84
N LYS A 421 -7.18 12.78 28.17
CA LYS A 421 -6.44 13.71 27.32
C LYS A 421 -4.95 13.42 27.37
N MET A 422 -4.25 13.66 26.27
CA MET A 422 -2.80 13.63 26.21
C MET A 422 -2.27 14.67 25.23
N TYR A 423 -1.08 15.18 25.48
CA TYR A 423 -0.37 16.02 24.55
C TYR A 423 1.13 15.77 24.64
N SER A 424 1.82 15.94 23.52
CA SER A 424 3.26 15.80 23.40
C SER A 424 3.81 16.84 22.43
N ALA A 425 4.93 17.47 22.78
CA ALA A 425 5.69 18.35 21.91
C ALA A 425 7.14 17.90 21.86
N GLY A 426 7.78 18.06 20.72
CA GLY A 426 9.16 17.63 20.55
C GLY A 426 9.74 17.99 19.19
N ILE A 427 10.82 17.31 18.83
CA ILE A 427 11.51 17.47 17.55
C ILE A 427 11.34 16.20 16.72
N GLN A 428 10.96 16.35 15.47
CA GLN A 428 10.97 15.27 14.48
C GLN A 428 12.14 15.47 13.51
N ILE A 429 12.88 14.40 13.26
CA ILE A 429 13.90 14.33 12.22
C ILE A 429 13.37 13.42 11.10
N ARG A 430 13.41 13.88 9.85
CA ARG A 430 12.98 13.10 8.68
C ARG A 430 14.09 12.92 7.66
N GLY A 431 14.38 11.68 7.32
CA GLY A 431 15.17 11.29 6.16
C GLY A 431 14.26 11.08 4.95
N GLY A 432 14.01 12.17 4.21
CA GLY A 432 13.03 12.18 3.12
C GLY A 432 11.62 11.80 3.58
N ASP A 433 10.90 11.06 2.73
CA ASP A 433 9.55 10.54 3.03
C ASP A 433 9.54 9.12 3.62
N VAL A 434 10.73 8.50 3.76
CA VAL A 434 10.88 7.10 4.16
C VAL A 434 11.01 6.95 5.67
N LEU A 435 11.93 7.68 6.30
CA LEU A 435 12.23 7.52 7.73
C LEU A 435 11.86 8.78 8.51
N LYS A 436 11.11 8.61 9.60
CA LYS A 436 10.82 9.68 10.56
C LYS A 436 11.19 9.20 11.95
N ILE A 437 11.87 10.04 12.72
CA ILE A 437 12.25 9.78 14.11
C ILE A 437 11.73 10.93 14.96
N ASN A 438 11.01 10.63 16.05
CA ASN A 438 10.40 11.61 16.93
C ASN A 438 11.09 11.58 18.30
N PHE A 439 11.51 12.76 18.74
CA PHE A 439 12.14 13.01 20.03
C PHE A 439 11.18 13.84 20.88
N PRO A 440 10.30 13.20 21.68
CA PRO A 440 9.39 13.94 22.56
C PRO A 440 10.19 14.68 23.64
N VAL A 441 9.85 15.93 23.90
CA VAL A 441 10.52 16.79 24.90
C VAL A 441 9.57 17.13 26.03
N PHE A 442 8.35 17.54 25.70
CA PHE A 442 7.30 17.91 26.65
C PHE A 442 6.10 16.98 26.47
N ASN A 443 5.52 16.52 27.58
CA ASN A 443 4.32 15.68 27.58
C ASN A 443 3.38 16.10 28.71
N SER A 444 2.10 15.74 28.59
CA SER A 444 1.15 15.85 29.70
C SER A 444 1.62 15.02 30.91
N LYS A 445 1.13 15.37 32.11
CA LYS A 445 1.51 14.70 33.36
C LYS A 445 1.20 13.20 33.30
N GLU A 446 0.03 12.86 32.80
CA GLU A 446 -0.48 11.50 32.65
C GLU A 446 0.37 10.69 31.67
N LEU A 447 0.70 11.28 30.51
CA LEU A 447 1.57 10.64 29.52
C LEU A 447 3.00 10.44 30.06
N ASN A 448 3.52 11.40 30.83
CA ASN A 448 4.83 11.24 31.47
C ASN A 448 4.84 10.12 32.52
N LEU A 449 3.78 9.97 33.32
CA LEU A 449 3.64 8.88 34.29
C LEU A 449 3.63 7.53 33.56
N TYR A 450 2.82 7.42 32.51
CA TYR A 450 2.76 6.23 31.66
C TYR A 450 4.13 5.86 31.08
N LEU A 451 4.81 6.82 30.44
CA LEU A 451 6.12 6.60 29.83
C LEU A 451 7.19 6.24 30.87
N LYS A 452 7.12 6.81 32.08
CA LYS A 452 8.04 6.50 33.18
C LYS A 452 7.87 5.05 33.65
N GLN A 453 6.63 4.58 33.80
CA GLN A 453 6.34 3.19 34.18
C GLN A 453 6.86 2.20 33.14
N ARG A 454 6.60 2.47 31.86
CA ARG A 454 7.03 1.61 30.76
C ARG A 454 8.54 1.50 30.59
N SER A 455 9.22 2.63 30.59
CA SER A 455 10.65 2.71 30.24
C SER A 455 11.58 2.71 31.47
N SER A 456 11.02 2.46 32.66
CA SER A 456 11.71 2.66 33.94
C SER A 456 12.36 4.05 34.06
N GLY A 457 11.75 5.05 33.44
CA GLY A 457 12.25 6.42 33.36
C GLY A 457 13.27 6.71 32.25
N ASN A 458 13.74 5.72 31.48
CA ASN A 458 14.74 5.93 30.42
C ASN A 458 14.15 6.75 29.25
N TYR A 459 14.79 7.88 28.94
CA TYR A 459 14.40 8.75 27.84
C TYR A 459 14.43 8.05 26.47
N LEU A 460 15.43 7.19 26.23
CA LEU A 460 15.56 6.48 24.96
C LEU A 460 14.32 5.63 24.66
N GLY A 461 13.65 5.11 25.71
CA GLY A 461 12.40 4.37 25.62
C GLY A 461 11.22 5.16 25.04
N ARG A 462 11.32 6.49 24.99
CA ARG A 462 10.28 7.43 24.53
C ARG A 462 10.43 7.83 23.07
N ILE A 463 11.63 7.67 22.50
CA ILE A 463 11.91 7.98 21.09
C ILE A 463 11.11 7.00 20.24
N THR A 464 10.50 7.48 19.17
CA THR A 464 9.76 6.64 18.22
C THR A 464 10.28 6.82 16.83
N PHE A 465 10.05 5.84 15.97
CA PHE A 465 10.34 5.97 14.55
C PHE A 465 9.21 5.40 13.70
N SER A 466 9.11 5.85 12.44
CA SER A 466 8.23 5.25 11.45
C SER A 466 8.97 5.08 10.13
N ILE A 467 8.69 3.98 9.46
CA ILE A 467 9.28 3.63 8.16
C ILE A 467 8.14 3.47 7.16
N ASN A 468 8.15 4.30 6.12
CA ASN A 468 7.20 4.21 5.03
C ASN A 468 7.73 3.32 3.92
N MET A 469 7.48 2.01 4.03
CA MET A 469 7.94 1.02 3.05
C MET A 469 7.25 1.13 1.69
N ASP A 470 6.05 1.71 1.62
CA ASP A 470 5.36 1.90 0.34
C ASP A 470 6.13 2.86 -0.57
N LYS A 471 6.92 3.79 0.00
CA LYS A 471 7.79 4.70 -0.76
C LYS A 471 9.05 4.06 -1.33
N LEU A 472 9.38 2.84 -0.89
CA LEU A 472 10.53 2.08 -1.38
C LEU A 472 10.15 1.12 -2.51
N ARG A 473 8.86 0.96 -2.83
CA ARG A 473 8.41 0.15 -3.96
C ARG A 473 8.73 0.86 -5.28
N PRO A 474 9.22 0.14 -6.32
CA PRO A 474 9.32 0.70 -7.66
C PRO A 474 7.96 1.21 -8.11
N ARG A 475 7.84 2.52 -8.36
CA ARG A 475 6.56 3.12 -8.78
C ARG A 475 6.29 2.78 -10.23
N THR A 476 5.07 2.35 -10.51
CA THR A 476 4.56 2.26 -11.89
C THR A 476 4.11 3.65 -12.37
N ILE A 477 3.97 3.85 -13.70
CA ILE A 477 3.46 5.13 -14.24
C ILE A 477 2.10 5.53 -13.62
N PHE A 478 1.28 4.56 -13.23
CA PHE A 478 -0.02 4.79 -12.57
C PHE A 478 0.07 5.33 -11.15
N GLU A 479 1.21 5.13 -10.49
CA GLU A 479 1.47 5.58 -9.13
C GLU A 479 2.26 6.89 -9.10
N LEU A 480 2.74 7.39 -10.24
CA LEU A 480 3.43 8.67 -10.33
C LEU A 480 2.50 9.84 -9.96
N ASP A 481 1.19 9.68 -10.15
CA ASP A 481 0.15 10.66 -9.80
C ASP A 481 -0.58 10.37 -8.47
N ALA A 482 -0.26 9.24 -7.82
CA ALA A 482 -0.81 8.88 -6.50
C ALA A 482 0.19 9.26 -5.39
N PRO A 483 -0.27 9.88 -4.28
CA PRO A 483 0.59 10.55 -3.31
C PRO A 483 1.64 9.69 -2.62
#